data_AF-A0AAP0B7M8-F1
#
_entry.id   AF-A0AAP0B7M8-F1
#
_cell.length_a   1.000
_cell.length_b   1.000
_cell.length_c   1.000
_cell.angle_alpha   90.00
_cell.angle_beta   90.00
_cell.angle_gamma   90.00
#
_symmetry.space_group_name_H-M   'P 1'
#
loop_
_entity.id
_entity.type
_entity.pdbx_description
1 polymer ?
#
loop_
_entity_poly.entity_id
_entity_poly.type
_entity_poly.pdbx_seq_one_letter_code
_entity_poly.pdbx_strand_id
1 'polypeptide(L)'
;MIKSKDNVRARRDYKDLGILKHLWIQEKDDDIEIIPPAYFTLSKMEKDIFLGMKKSLRVPNGYASNISRCVKPKQCRIQGLKSHDNHIIMQQLFSIGLRSVLLRHIVTPLMEVSMFFRELCSKKLNVSDLLKIEDRIIMALCQLEIIPPPLYSSL
;
A
#
# COMPACT_ATOMS: atom_id res chain seq x y z
N MET A 1 -17.63 -1.42 -17.72
CA MET A 1 -16.75 -2.32 -16.97
C MET A 1 -15.55 -1.51 -16.52
N ILE A 2 -15.47 -1.18 -15.21
CA ILE A 2 -14.37 -0.38 -14.67
C ILE A 2 -13.08 -1.18 -14.87
N LYS A 3 -12.12 -0.62 -15.61
CA LYS A 3 -10.83 -1.28 -15.84
C LYS A 3 -10.00 -1.21 -14.54
N SER A 4 -9.44 -2.33 -14.10
CA SER A 4 -8.72 -2.44 -12.82
C SER A 4 -7.44 -1.60 -12.73
N LYS A 5 -6.82 -1.27 -13.88
CA LYS A 5 -5.61 -0.45 -13.92
C LYS A 5 -5.95 1.03 -13.89
N ASP A 6 -5.32 1.76 -12.97
CA ASP A 6 -5.37 3.21 -12.95
C ASP A 6 -4.73 3.80 -14.23
N ASN A 7 -5.57 4.32 -15.12
CA ASN A 7 -5.18 4.88 -16.41
C ASN A 7 -6.16 6.00 -16.81
N VAL A 8 -5.83 6.76 -17.85
CA VAL A 8 -6.64 7.92 -18.31
C VAL A 8 -8.12 7.56 -18.52
N ARG A 9 -8.41 6.37 -19.08
CA ARG A 9 -9.80 5.93 -19.28
C ARG A 9 -10.51 5.68 -17.96
N ALA A 10 -9.85 5.00 -17.02
CA ALA A 10 -10.41 4.80 -15.68
C ALA A 10 -10.68 6.14 -14.97
N ARG A 11 -9.79 7.14 -15.14
CA ARG A 11 -9.99 8.50 -14.60
C ARG A 11 -11.19 9.22 -15.22
N ARG A 12 -11.47 9.02 -16.51
CA ARG A 12 -12.67 9.53 -17.18
C ARG A 12 -13.93 8.79 -16.70
N ASP A 13 -13.87 7.46 -16.60
CA ASP A 13 -14.96 6.65 -16.04
C ASP A 13 -15.34 7.12 -14.61
N TYR A 14 -14.36 7.48 -13.76
CA TYR A 14 -14.63 8.04 -12.43
C TYR A 14 -15.39 9.36 -12.49
N LYS A 15 -15.07 10.23 -13.45
CA LYS A 15 -15.75 11.52 -13.68
C LYS A 15 -17.19 11.29 -14.15
N ASP A 16 -17.38 10.40 -15.12
CA ASP A 16 -18.70 10.07 -15.68
C ASP A 16 -19.62 9.40 -14.65
N LEU A 17 -19.06 8.57 -13.77
CA LEU A 17 -19.79 7.91 -12.68
C LEU A 17 -20.01 8.81 -11.45
N GLY A 18 -19.43 10.02 -11.41
CA GLY A 18 -19.59 10.93 -10.28
C GLY A 18 -18.83 10.52 -9.00
N ILE A 19 -17.87 9.60 -9.09
CA ILE A 19 -17.13 9.03 -7.94
C ILE A 19 -15.65 9.46 -7.93
N LEU A 20 -14.97 9.37 -6.78
CA LEU A 20 -13.53 9.64 -6.66
C LEU A 20 -13.09 11.01 -7.24
N LYS A 21 -13.81 12.08 -6.89
CA LYS A 21 -13.59 13.46 -7.40
C LYS A 21 -12.13 13.93 -7.35
N HIS A 22 -11.38 13.49 -6.34
CA HIS A 22 -9.96 13.82 -6.17
C HIS A 22 -9.04 13.22 -7.25
N LEU A 23 -9.53 12.25 -8.03
CA LEU A 23 -8.79 11.59 -9.13
C LEU A 23 -9.17 12.11 -10.52
N TRP A 24 -10.17 13.00 -10.62
CA TRP A 24 -10.65 13.48 -11.91
C TRP A 24 -9.57 14.22 -12.68
N ILE A 25 -9.56 14.04 -14.00
CA ILE A 25 -8.70 14.80 -14.90
C ILE A 25 -9.11 16.28 -14.81
N GLN A 26 -8.13 17.14 -14.58
CA GLN A 26 -8.31 18.58 -14.50
C GLN A 26 -7.91 19.19 -15.85
N GLU A 27 -8.80 20.00 -16.42
CA GLU A 27 -8.53 20.78 -17.63
C GLU A 27 -7.96 22.13 -17.19
N LYS A 28 -6.84 22.55 -17.79
CA LYS A 28 -6.23 23.88 -17.61
C LYS A 28 -6.43 24.71 -18.88
N ASP A 29 -6.32 26.04 -18.76
CA ASP A 29 -6.63 27.04 -19.81
C ASP A 29 -5.93 26.87 -21.18
N ASP A 30 -5.04 25.89 -21.37
CA ASP A 30 -4.26 25.66 -22.60
C ASP A 30 -4.43 24.21 -23.16
N ASP A 31 -5.59 23.57 -22.98
CA ASP A 31 -5.85 22.20 -23.47
C ASP A 31 -4.95 21.11 -22.83
N ILE A 32 -4.30 21.45 -21.71
CA ILE A 32 -3.44 20.54 -20.95
C ILE A 32 -4.29 19.79 -19.91
N GLU A 33 -4.46 18.48 -20.13
CA GLU A 33 -5.05 17.56 -19.15
C GLU A 33 -4.04 17.23 -18.04
N ILE A 34 -4.35 17.60 -16.80
CA ILE A 34 -3.57 17.21 -15.60
C ILE A 34 -4.24 16.00 -14.96
N ILE A 35 -3.45 14.93 -14.78
CA ILE A 35 -3.87 13.72 -14.07
C ILE A 35 -3.35 13.81 -12.63
N PRO A 36 -4.22 14.03 -11.63
CA PRO A 36 -3.78 14.08 -10.24
C PRO A 36 -3.25 12.71 -9.78
N PRO A 37 -2.18 12.66 -8.97
CA PRO A 37 -1.67 11.41 -8.42
C PRO A 37 -2.72 10.77 -7.49
N ALA A 38 -2.78 9.44 -7.49
CA ALA A 38 -3.60 8.72 -6.51
C ALA A 38 -2.97 8.84 -5.11
N TYR A 39 -3.77 8.69 -4.05
CA TYR A 39 -3.30 8.86 -2.67
C TYR A 39 -2.14 7.95 -2.25
N PHE A 40 -1.93 6.84 -2.95
CA PHE A 40 -0.86 5.88 -2.67
C PHE A 40 0.31 6.00 -3.67
N THR A 41 0.23 6.94 -4.61
CA THR A 41 1.33 7.21 -5.53
C THR A 41 2.44 7.91 -4.74
N LEU A 42 3.47 7.15 -4.39
CA LEU A 42 4.68 7.71 -3.79
C LEU A 42 5.51 8.44 -4.87
N SER A 43 5.91 9.67 -4.55
CA SER A 43 6.95 10.41 -5.25
C SER A 43 8.27 9.64 -5.24
N LYS A 44 9.22 10.04 -6.09
CA LYS A 44 10.55 9.43 -6.11
C LYS A 44 11.25 9.56 -4.76
N MET A 45 11.15 10.73 -4.13
CA MET A 45 11.72 11.00 -2.81
C MET A 45 11.11 10.09 -1.73
N GLU A 46 9.79 9.94 -1.71
CA GLU A 46 9.10 9.04 -0.76
C GLU A 46 9.47 7.57 -1.00
N LYS A 47 9.60 7.14 -2.26
CA LYS A 47 10.11 5.80 -2.59
C LYS A 47 11.52 5.60 -2.06
N ASP A 48 12.40 6.59 -2.22
CA ASP A 48 13.77 6.50 -1.73
C ASP A 48 13.83 6.46 -0.19
N ILE A 49 12.97 7.21 0.51
CA ILE A 49 12.83 7.13 1.97
C ILE A 49 12.37 5.72 2.38
N PHE A 50 11.32 5.22 1.75
CA PHE A 50 10.76 3.89 2.06
C PHE A 50 11.79 2.76 1.81
N LEU A 51 12.50 2.82 0.68
CA LEU A 51 13.52 1.84 0.33
C LEU A 51 14.78 1.99 1.20
N GLY A 52 15.14 3.22 1.57
CA GLY A 52 16.23 3.53 2.49
C GLY A 52 16.00 2.89 3.86
N MET A 53 14.81 3.06 4.43
CA MET A 53 14.42 2.40 5.68
C MET A 53 14.59 0.88 5.58
N LYS A 54 14.05 0.25 4.52
CA LYS A 54 14.20 -1.19 4.30
C LYS A 54 15.66 -1.64 4.12
N LYS A 55 16.50 -0.80 3.53
CA LYS A 55 17.93 -1.09 3.36
C LYS A 55 18.69 -1.01 4.68
N SER A 56 18.31 -0.09 5.57
CA SER A 56 18.88 0.05 6.91
C SER A 56 18.37 -0.96 7.92
N LEU A 57 17.25 -1.64 7.62
CA LEU A 57 16.61 -2.57 8.53
C LEU A 57 17.57 -3.73 8.87
N ARG A 58 17.84 -3.89 10.15
CA ARG A 58 18.54 -5.04 10.72
C ARG A 58 17.55 -5.84 11.55
N VAL A 59 17.49 -7.13 11.30
CA VAL A 59 16.63 -8.07 12.04
C VAL A 59 17.49 -9.13 12.72
N PRO A 60 17.01 -9.78 13.80
CA PRO A 60 17.73 -10.87 14.44
C PRO A 60 18.07 -12.00 13.47
N ASN A 61 19.12 -12.78 13.77
CA ASN A 61 19.48 -13.92 12.94
C ASN A 61 18.33 -14.95 12.92
N GLY A 62 18.04 -15.50 11.75
CA GLY A 62 16.90 -16.40 11.52
C GLY A 62 15.53 -15.71 11.44
N TYR A 63 15.47 -14.38 11.62
CA TYR A 63 14.20 -13.65 11.55
C TYR A 63 13.72 -13.41 10.13
N ALA A 64 14.57 -12.89 9.25
CA ALA A 64 14.32 -12.73 7.81
C ALA A 64 15.63 -12.90 7.06
N SER A 65 15.57 -13.13 5.75
CA SER A 65 16.75 -13.01 4.89
C SER A 65 17.27 -11.58 4.90
N ASN A 66 18.47 -11.35 4.37
CA ASN A 66 19.01 -10.00 4.22
C ASN A 66 18.23 -9.19 3.15
N ILE A 67 17.10 -8.59 3.55
CA ILE A 67 16.17 -7.80 2.71
C ILE A 67 16.91 -6.68 1.97
N SER A 68 17.98 -6.12 2.56
CA SER A 68 18.76 -5.04 1.94
C SER A 68 19.32 -5.42 0.57
N ARG A 69 19.62 -6.70 0.32
CA ARG A 69 20.10 -7.20 -0.98
C ARG A 69 19.03 -7.18 -2.07
N CYS A 70 17.77 -7.26 -1.67
CA CYS A 70 16.60 -7.28 -2.56
C CYS A 70 16.19 -5.85 -2.99
N VAL A 71 16.68 -4.82 -2.29
CA VAL A 71 16.38 -3.41 -2.60
C VAL A 71 17.24 -2.93 -3.77
N LYS A 72 16.62 -2.39 -4.81
CA LYS A 72 17.26 -1.75 -5.97
C LYS A 72 16.92 -0.25 -5.99
N PRO A 73 17.69 0.61 -5.29
CA PRO A 73 17.36 2.02 -5.12
C PRO A 73 17.28 2.78 -6.44
N LYS A 74 18.23 2.54 -7.36
CA LYS A 74 18.28 3.18 -8.69
C LYS A 74 17.03 2.92 -9.53
N GLN A 75 16.38 1.77 -9.31
CA GLN A 75 15.18 1.35 -10.06
C GLN A 75 13.89 1.60 -9.25
N CYS A 76 14.00 2.14 -8.03
CA CYS A 76 12.92 2.27 -7.05
C CYS A 76 12.09 0.97 -6.89
N ARG A 77 12.76 -0.19 -6.87
CA ARG A 77 12.12 -1.52 -6.88
C ARG A 77 12.72 -2.43 -5.80
N ILE A 78 11.93 -3.42 -5.42
CA ILE A 78 12.36 -4.54 -4.58
C ILE A 78 12.16 -5.82 -5.40
N GLN A 79 13.18 -6.65 -5.51
CA GLN A 79 13.17 -7.87 -6.32
C GLN A 79 13.93 -9.00 -5.63
N GLY A 80 13.52 -10.24 -5.90
CA GLY A 80 14.18 -11.43 -5.34
C GLY A 80 13.88 -11.67 -3.86
N LEU A 81 12.73 -11.20 -3.36
CA LEU A 81 12.25 -11.58 -2.03
C LEU A 81 11.75 -13.01 -2.06
N LYS A 82 12.08 -13.79 -1.03
CA LYS A 82 11.47 -15.09 -0.79
C LYS A 82 10.08 -14.89 -0.19
N SER A 83 9.21 -15.91 -0.29
CA SER A 83 7.86 -15.85 0.27
C SER A 83 7.86 -15.49 1.75
N HIS A 84 8.78 -16.08 2.53
CA HIS A 84 8.97 -15.75 3.94
C HIS A 84 9.24 -14.26 4.18
N ASP A 85 10.12 -13.64 3.40
CA ASP A 85 10.45 -12.22 3.55
C ASP A 85 9.27 -11.33 3.14
N ASN A 86 8.48 -11.75 2.14
CA ASN A 86 7.23 -11.09 1.78
C ASN A 86 6.21 -11.13 2.93
N HIS A 87 6.04 -12.28 3.61
CA HIS A 87 5.14 -12.39 4.76
C HIS A 87 5.57 -11.45 5.89
N ILE A 88 6.86 -11.39 6.22
CA ILE A 88 7.38 -10.47 7.24
C ILE A 88 7.16 -9.02 6.85
N ILE A 89 7.39 -8.68 5.58
CA ILE A 89 7.12 -7.35 5.08
C ILE A 89 5.64 -7.01 5.24
N MET A 90 4.74 -7.87 4.77
CA MET A 90 3.29 -7.65 4.83
C MET A 90 2.78 -7.49 6.26
N GLN A 91 3.23 -8.32 7.19
CA GLN A 91 2.73 -8.34 8.56
C GLN A 91 3.29 -7.22 9.44
N GLN A 92 4.49 -6.69 9.12
CA GLN A 92 5.21 -5.83 10.06
C GLN A 92 5.94 -4.64 9.43
N LEU A 93 6.66 -4.84 8.34
CA LEU A 93 7.50 -3.76 7.80
C LEU A 93 6.72 -2.81 6.90
N PHE A 94 5.60 -3.26 6.35
CA PHE A 94 4.71 -2.49 5.49
C PHE A 94 4.07 -1.34 6.26
N SER A 95 3.49 -1.64 7.43
CA SER A 95 2.89 -0.64 8.33
C SER A 95 3.89 0.39 8.83
N ILE A 96 5.12 -0.04 9.16
CA ILE A 96 6.19 0.85 9.65
C ILE A 96 6.67 1.77 8.53
N GLY A 97 6.95 1.23 7.35
CA GLY A 97 7.51 2.02 6.25
C GLY A 97 6.52 2.98 5.62
N LEU A 98 5.24 2.62 5.54
CA LEU A 98 4.25 3.51 4.96
C LEU A 98 3.90 4.68 5.86
N ARG A 99 4.07 4.53 7.18
CA ARG A 99 3.80 5.61 8.14
C ARG A 99 4.69 6.83 7.95
N SER A 100 5.88 6.67 7.36
CA SER A 100 6.79 7.78 7.10
C SER A 100 6.55 8.47 5.75
N VAL A 101 5.67 7.94 4.89
CA VAL A 101 5.51 8.42 3.51
C VAL A 101 4.05 8.60 3.06
N LEU A 102 3.07 8.04 3.77
CA LEU A 102 1.65 8.20 3.47
C LEU A 102 0.92 9.00 4.55
N LEU A 103 -0.17 9.67 4.14
CA LEU A 103 -1.05 10.38 5.06
C LEU A 103 -1.69 9.42 6.07
N ARG A 104 -1.94 9.91 7.30
CA ARG A 104 -2.44 9.07 8.41
C ARG A 104 -3.73 8.33 8.05
N HIS A 105 -4.68 8.98 7.41
CA HIS A 105 -5.96 8.36 7.04
C HIS A 105 -5.82 7.29 5.94
N ILE A 106 -4.71 7.27 5.21
CA ILE A 106 -4.38 6.28 4.17
C ILE A 106 -3.61 5.10 4.78
N VAL A 107 -2.66 5.39 5.68
CA VAL A 107 -1.82 4.36 6.28
C VAL A 107 -2.57 3.53 7.32
N THR A 108 -3.52 4.12 8.07
CA THR A 108 -4.28 3.41 9.10
C THR A 108 -4.98 2.15 8.57
N PRO A 109 -5.78 2.19 7.49
CA PRO A 109 -6.38 0.99 6.91
C PRO A 109 -5.34 -0.08 6.52
N LEU A 110 -4.20 0.34 5.94
CA LEU A 110 -3.12 -0.58 5.58
C LEU A 110 -2.46 -1.23 6.81
N MET A 111 -2.34 -0.49 7.92
CA MET A 111 -1.84 -1.03 9.18
C MET A 111 -2.80 -2.08 9.76
N GLU A 112 -4.11 -1.84 9.69
CA GLU A 112 -5.12 -2.82 10.12
C GLU A 112 -5.04 -4.12 9.30
N VAL A 113 -4.85 -4.02 7.98
CA VAL A 113 -4.61 -5.20 7.12
C VAL A 113 -3.34 -5.96 7.55
N SER A 114 -2.23 -5.25 7.79
CA SER A 114 -0.99 -5.87 8.30
C SER A 114 -1.20 -6.57 9.65
N MET A 115 -1.94 -5.93 10.57
CA MET A 115 -2.23 -6.50 11.89
C MET A 115 -3.14 -7.72 11.79
N PHE A 116 -4.14 -7.70 10.92
CA PHE A 116 -5.00 -8.84 10.65
C PHE A 116 -4.18 -10.07 10.25
N PHE A 117 -3.29 -9.94 9.26
CA PHE A 117 -2.42 -11.05 8.85
C PHE A 117 -1.43 -11.47 9.94
N ARG A 118 -0.95 -10.53 10.76
CA ARG A 118 -0.05 -10.85 11.86
C ARG A 118 -0.74 -11.72 12.90
N GLU A 119 -1.96 -11.39 13.28
CA GLU A 119 -2.70 -12.19 14.25
C GLU A 119 -3.18 -13.52 13.67
N LEU A 120 -3.66 -13.54 12.41
CA LEU A 120 -4.06 -14.78 11.75
C LEU A 120 -2.91 -15.80 11.64
N CYS A 121 -1.69 -15.32 11.44
CA CYS A 121 -0.48 -16.16 11.34
C CYS A 121 0.25 -16.35 12.68
N SER A 122 -0.34 -15.92 13.80
CA SER A 122 0.25 -16.13 15.12
C SER A 122 0.33 -17.62 15.47
N LYS A 123 1.37 -18.00 16.23
CA LYS A 123 1.53 -19.37 16.76
C LYS A 123 0.39 -19.76 17.72
N LYS A 124 -0.27 -18.77 18.34
CA LYS A 124 -1.39 -18.96 19.26
C LYS A 124 -2.50 -18.01 18.87
N LEU A 125 -3.70 -18.56 18.67
CA LEU A 125 -4.89 -17.80 18.33
C LEU A 125 -5.82 -17.76 19.54
N ASN A 126 -6.26 -16.56 19.91
CA ASN A 126 -7.28 -16.35 20.93
C ASN A 126 -8.58 -15.91 20.26
N VAL A 127 -9.69 -16.57 20.58
CA VAL A 127 -11.01 -16.26 19.99
C VAL A 127 -11.41 -14.80 20.24
N SER A 128 -11.16 -14.26 21.45
CA SER A 128 -11.41 -12.84 21.76
C SER A 128 -10.65 -11.89 20.84
N ASP A 129 -9.41 -12.23 20.47
CA ASP A 129 -8.59 -11.38 19.61
C ASP A 129 -9.03 -11.50 18.14
N LEU A 130 -9.46 -12.71 17.72
CA LEU A 130 -10.04 -12.95 16.40
C LEU A 130 -11.31 -12.12 16.16
N LEU A 131 -12.22 -12.07 17.13
CA LEU A 131 -13.44 -11.26 17.03
C LEU A 131 -13.10 -9.76 16.89
N LYS A 132 -12.10 -9.27 17.63
CA LYS A 132 -11.68 -7.86 17.54
C LYS A 132 -11.03 -7.51 16.20
N ILE A 133 -10.28 -8.42 15.59
CA ILE A 133 -9.65 -8.15 14.29
C ILE A 133 -10.63 -8.27 13.13
N GLU A 134 -11.70 -9.06 13.27
CA GLU A 134 -12.77 -9.20 12.27
C GLU A 134 -13.47 -7.86 12.01
N ASP A 135 -13.94 -7.19 13.07
CA ASP A 135 -14.58 -5.89 12.94
C ASP A 135 -13.63 -4.84 12.32
N ARG A 136 -12.34 -4.88 12.72
CA ARG A 136 -11.33 -3.94 12.24
C ARG A 136 -10.98 -4.16 10.77
N ILE A 137 -10.84 -5.42 10.33
CA ILE A 137 -10.50 -5.70 8.93
C ILE A 137 -11.65 -5.32 8.01
N ILE A 138 -12.91 -5.54 8.41
CA ILE A 138 -14.08 -5.09 7.65
C ILE A 138 -14.03 -3.58 7.44
N MET A 139 -13.84 -2.81 8.52
CA MET A 139 -13.73 -1.36 8.43
C MET A 139 -12.54 -0.90 7.59
N ALA A 140 -11.38 -1.55 7.73
CA ALA A 140 -10.19 -1.25 6.95
C ALA A 140 -10.41 -1.49 5.45
N LEU A 141 -11.08 -2.59 5.08
CA LEU A 141 -11.42 -2.89 3.69
C LEU A 141 -12.39 -1.84 3.12
N CYS A 142 -13.43 -1.45 3.85
CA CYS A 142 -14.33 -0.36 3.44
C CYS A 142 -13.58 0.97 3.23
N GLN A 143 -12.63 1.31 4.11
CA GLN A 143 -11.81 2.50 3.96
C GLN A 143 -10.90 2.43 2.73
N LEU A 144 -10.35 1.24 2.44
CA LEU A 144 -9.55 1.00 1.24
C LEU A 144 -10.40 0.98 -0.04
N GLU A 145 -11.71 0.73 0.02
CA GLU A 145 -12.61 0.89 -1.13
C GLU A 145 -12.90 2.37 -1.44
N ILE A 146 -13.06 3.20 -0.41
CA ILE A 146 -13.25 4.66 -0.55
C ILE A 146 -11.98 5.32 -1.08
N ILE A 147 -10.83 4.80 -0.67
CA ILE A 147 -9.51 5.27 -1.07
C ILE A 147 -8.78 4.09 -1.72
N PRO A 148 -9.12 3.75 -2.98
CA PRO A 148 -8.61 2.55 -3.62
C PRO A 148 -7.09 2.61 -3.70
N PRO A 149 -6.37 1.66 -3.09
CA PRO A 149 -4.96 1.51 -3.37
C PRO A 149 -4.77 1.23 -4.87
N PRO A 150 -3.65 1.66 -5.47
CA PRO A 150 -3.33 1.34 -6.86
C PRO A 150 -3.05 -0.16 -6.99
N LEU A 151 -3.20 -0.96 -5.94
CA LEU A 151 -3.01 -2.42 -5.96
C LEU A 151 -3.95 -3.13 -6.93
N TYR A 152 -5.03 -2.49 -7.40
CA TYR A 152 -5.79 -2.98 -8.56
C TYR A 152 -5.03 -2.88 -9.90
N SER A 153 -3.84 -2.26 -9.92
CA SER A 153 -3.06 -1.97 -11.13
C SER A 153 -1.88 -2.92 -11.43
N SER A 154 -1.66 -3.99 -10.67
CA SER A 154 -0.62 -4.97 -11.03
C SER A 154 -0.83 -6.37 -10.42
N LEU A 155 -1.59 -7.18 -11.16
CA LEU A 155 -1.22 -8.56 -11.48
C LEU A 155 -1.21 -8.68 -13.01
#